data_AF-A0A346N1T2-F1
#
_entry.id   AF-A0A346N1T2-F1
#
_cell.length_a   1.000
_cell.length_b   1.000
_cell.length_c   1.000
_cell.angle_alpha   90.00
_cell.angle_beta   90.00
_cell.angle_gamma   90.00
#
_symmetry.space_group_name_H-M   'P 1'
#
loop_
_entity.id
_entity.type
_entity.pdbx_description
1 polymer ?
#
loop_
_entity_poly.entity_id
_entity_poly.type
_entity_poly.pdbx_seq_one_letter_code
_entity_poly.pdbx_strand_id
1 'polypeptide(L)'
;MTWRTQQGCASTMKPICLNPLYHLRRDLRVLLSLGLFAAALGLAGAARASDGHVYEEDASLSVGEGAGGATYTRRLSHEGHYEVQANFRSFSGDPLSLAFRLSPESSRESVQEFGVSVQELDALMEACRARKSCDQEEFNRDTTRYYREHALQLSQEQAGQTPRLRVDVPRVVERNRARVKPVAAALRRLAAEQGRDTEWMMEAAMALVQSGMVYRQPATWDGGRKILGFYPPPRALERGYGDCDTKSALLAAILQNLSNTQLVGVHVPKHYLLGIARTPRSDQAYIIHRGRPFVLVEAAGPAPRRPGQVSEATHTALVMKQALRVDPMF
;
A
#
# COMPACT_ATOMS: atom_id res chain seq x y z
N MET A 1 -54.93 -44.33 9.31
CA MET A 1 -54.64 -43.57 8.08
C MET A 1 -53.26 -42.95 8.26
N THR A 2 -52.22 -43.14 7.46
CA THR A 2 -51.91 -44.00 6.32
C THR A 2 -50.40 -43.77 6.09
N TRP A 3 -49.65 -44.84 5.85
CA TRP A 3 -48.24 -44.81 5.49
C TRP A 3 -48.06 -44.50 3.99
N ARG A 4 -46.86 -43.98 3.64
CA ARG A 4 -46.24 -43.92 2.28
C ARG A 4 -46.92 -42.91 1.32
N THR A 5 -46.23 -42.15 0.47
CA THR A 5 -44.97 -42.33 -0.28
C THR A 5 -44.60 -40.97 -0.90
N GLN A 6 -43.32 -40.64 -1.06
CA GLN A 6 -42.91 -39.80 -2.19
C GLN A 6 -41.52 -40.22 -2.67
N GLN A 7 -41.51 -40.91 -3.81
CA GLN A 7 -40.35 -41.10 -4.66
C GLN A 7 -40.22 -39.89 -5.60
N GLY A 8 -38.97 -39.42 -5.70
CA GLY A 8 -38.27 -38.96 -6.91
C GLY A 8 -38.98 -38.12 -7.96
N CYS A 9 -38.37 -36.97 -8.27
CA CYS A 9 -37.98 -36.70 -9.66
C CYS A 9 -36.73 -35.81 -9.70
N ALA A 10 -35.73 -36.29 -10.42
CA ALA A 10 -34.49 -35.61 -10.73
C ALA A 10 -34.70 -34.52 -11.79
N SER A 11 -33.69 -33.67 -11.91
CA SER A 11 -33.33 -32.88 -13.11
C SER A 11 -34.13 -31.61 -13.37
N THR A 12 -33.53 -30.46 -13.06
CA THR A 12 -33.17 -29.43 -14.05
C THR A 12 -32.46 -28.27 -13.35
N MET A 13 -31.14 -28.19 -13.54
CA MET A 13 -30.32 -27.03 -13.18
C MET A 13 -30.77 -25.83 -14.04
N LYS A 14 -31.35 -24.81 -13.39
CA LYS A 14 -31.37 -23.44 -13.92
C LYS A 14 -30.09 -22.71 -13.46
N PRO A 15 -29.37 -22.01 -14.33
CA PRO A 15 -28.25 -21.17 -13.95
C PRO A 15 -28.74 -19.75 -13.65
N ILE A 16 -28.78 -19.36 -12.38
CA ILE A 16 -28.81 -17.95 -12.01
C ILE A 16 -27.91 -17.79 -10.79
N CYS A 17 -26.72 -17.23 -11.02
CA CYS A 17 -26.11 -16.16 -10.24
C CYS A 17 -24.70 -15.89 -10.79
N LEU A 18 -24.65 -14.98 -11.77
CA LEU A 18 -23.44 -14.27 -12.17
C LEU A 18 -22.87 -13.52 -10.97
N ASN A 19 -21.66 -13.86 -10.55
CA ASN A 19 -20.89 -13.12 -9.56
C ASN A 19 -20.12 -11.97 -10.27
N PRO A 20 -20.06 -10.73 -9.75
CA PRO A 20 -19.51 -9.58 -10.49
C PRO A 20 -17.98 -9.58 -10.66
N LEU A 21 -17.27 -10.58 -10.12
CA LEU A 21 -15.80 -10.67 -10.21
C LEU A 21 -15.29 -11.15 -11.58
N TYR A 22 -16.19 -11.47 -12.52
CA TYR A 22 -15.85 -11.84 -13.90
C TYR A 22 -15.61 -10.63 -14.85
N HIS A 23 -15.69 -9.40 -14.36
CA HIS A 23 -15.48 -8.21 -15.19
C HIS A 23 -14.02 -7.81 -15.41
N LEU A 24 -13.04 -8.48 -14.79
CA LEU A 24 -11.62 -8.25 -15.10
C LEU A 24 -11.13 -8.95 -16.39
N ARG A 25 -11.99 -9.70 -17.09
CA ARG A 25 -11.61 -10.47 -18.29
C ARG A 25 -12.36 -10.05 -19.57
N ARG A 26 -13.19 -9.01 -19.53
CA ARG A 26 -14.18 -8.72 -20.58
C ARG A 26 -13.86 -7.56 -21.54
N ASP A 27 -12.67 -6.99 -21.48
CA ASP A 27 -12.18 -6.03 -22.50
C ASP A 27 -11.33 -6.68 -23.60
N LEU A 28 -11.28 -8.02 -23.65
CA LEU A 28 -10.57 -8.74 -24.70
C LEU A 28 -11.51 -9.76 -25.34
N ARG A 29 -12.23 -9.32 -26.38
CA ARG A 29 -12.93 -10.06 -27.46
C ARG A 29 -14.32 -9.50 -27.74
N VAL A 30 -14.36 -8.44 -28.54
CA VAL A 30 -15.50 -8.12 -29.42
C VAL A 30 -14.93 -7.80 -30.78
N LEU A 31 -15.02 -8.78 -31.70
CA LEU A 31 -15.35 -8.66 -33.13
C LEU A 31 -14.90 -9.94 -33.85
N LEU A 32 -15.83 -10.87 -33.98
CA LEU A 32 -15.81 -11.90 -35.02
C LEU A 32 -17.24 -12.06 -35.49
N SER A 33 -17.57 -11.37 -36.58
CA SER A 33 -18.72 -11.66 -37.44
C SER A 33 -18.20 -12.14 -38.79
N LEU A 34 -18.80 -13.22 -39.27
CA LEU A 34 -18.46 -13.99 -40.45
C LEU A 34 -18.48 -13.16 -41.76
N GLY A 35 -17.65 -13.58 -42.72
CA GLY A 35 -17.83 -13.31 -44.15
C GLY A 35 -16.72 -13.95 -44.99
N LEU A 36 -17.05 -15.00 -45.74
CA LEU A 36 -16.18 -15.66 -46.73
C LEU A 36 -15.78 -14.70 -47.87
N PHE A 37 -14.52 -14.73 -48.35
CA PHE A 37 -14.12 -15.26 -49.68
C PHE A 37 -12.67 -14.91 -50.05
N ALA A 38 -12.07 -15.81 -50.83
CA ALA A 38 -10.99 -15.65 -51.82
C ALA A 38 -9.51 -15.59 -51.37
N ALA A 39 -8.74 -16.43 -52.06
CA ALA A 39 -7.31 -16.66 -51.97
C ALA A 39 -6.49 -15.53 -52.61
N ALA A 40 -5.31 -15.24 -52.06
CA ALA A 40 -4.13 -14.78 -52.81
C ALA A 40 -2.85 -14.95 -51.97
N LEU A 41 -1.73 -15.08 -52.69
CA LEU A 41 -0.40 -15.49 -52.25
C LEU A 41 0.27 -14.55 -51.23
N GLY A 42 1.14 -15.17 -50.42
CA GLY A 42 2.54 -14.72 -50.25
C GLY A 42 2.81 -13.52 -49.35
N LEU A 43 3.35 -13.79 -48.16
CA LEU A 43 4.65 -13.28 -47.69
C LEU A 43 4.87 -13.74 -46.25
N ALA A 44 6.03 -14.36 -46.02
CA ALA A 44 6.51 -14.75 -44.71
C ALA A 44 6.71 -13.50 -43.84
N GLY A 45 6.05 -13.46 -42.69
CA GLY A 45 6.26 -12.47 -41.65
C GLY A 45 6.03 -13.14 -40.30
N ALA A 46 7.12 -13.56 -39.66
CA ALA A 46 7.09 -14.06 -38.30
C ALA A 46 6.62 -12.93 -37.36
N ALA A 47 5.34 -12.92 -37.00
CA ALA A 47 4.81 -12.08 -35.94
C ALA A 47 5.30 -12.63 -34.60
N ARG A 48 6.42 -12.08 -34.11
CA ARG A 48 6.84 -12.19 -32.72
C ARG A 48 5.71 -11.64 -31.84
N ALA A 49 5.28 -12.45 -30.88
CA ALA A 49 4.56 -12.00 -29.71
C ALA A 49 5.37 -10.89 -29.02
N SER A 50 4.79 -9.69 -28.89
CA SER A 50 5.35 -8.63 -28.06
C SER A 50 4.95 -8.91 -26.61
N ASP A 51 5.76 -9.76 -25.98
CA ASP A 51 5.77 -9.98 -24.53
C ASP A 51 6.39 -8.78 -23.80
N GLY A 52 5.81 -8.47 -22.64
CA GLY A 52 6.52 -7.89 -21.50
C GLY A 52 7.04 -6.46 -21.64
N HIS A 53 6.23 -5.49 -21.21
CA HIS A 53 6.79 -4.25 -20.65
C HIS A 53 7.50 -4.60 -19.33
N VAL A 54 8.75 -5.01 -19.44
CA VAL A 54 9.71 -5.03 -18.34
C VAL A 54 9.92 -3.56 -17.97
N TYR A 55 9.50 -3.17 -16.76
CA TYR A 55 9.92 -1.89 -16.19
C TYR A 55 11.43 -1.93 -16.09
N GLU A 56 12.14 -1.19 -16.95
CA GLU A 56 13.57 -0.95 -16.76
C GLU A 56 13.76 -0.33 -15.37
N GLU A 57 14.57 -1.02 -14.57
CA GLU A 57 14.94 -0.60 -13.23
C GLU A 57 15.95 0.56 -13.40
N ASP A 58 15.44 1.78 -13.60
CA ASP A 58 16.28 2.95 -13.91
C ASP A 58 17.44 3.08 -12.90
N ALA A 59 18.67 3.01 -13.41
CA ALA A 59 19.90 3.06 -12.62
C ALA A 59 20.03 4.38 -11.83
N SER A 60 19.33 5.43 -12.26
CA SER A 60 19.18 6.70 -11.56
C SER A 60 17.74 7.19 -11.61
N LEU A 61 17.26 7.72 -10.49
CA LEU A 61 15.94 8.33 -10.37
C LEU A 61 16.11 9.70 -9.72
N SER A 62 15.55 10.74 -10.35
CA SER A 62 15.34 12.06 -9.75
C SER A 62 13.83 12.29 -9.68
N VAL A 63 13.28 12.33 -8.47
CA VAL A 63 11.84 12.39 -8.25
C VAL A 63 11.40 13.85 -8.14
N GLY A 64 11.65 14.66 -9.18
CA GLY A 64 11.22 16.07 -9.25
C GLY A 64 11.50 16.91 -7.99
N GLU A 65 10.80 18.05 -7.85
CA GLU A 65 10.81 18.85 -6.63
C GLU A 65 9.63 18.43 -5.73
N GLY A 66 9.94 18.00 -4.52
CA GLY A 66 8.97 17.88 -3.43
C GLY A 66 8.51 19.25 -2.94
N ALA A 67 7.58 19.28 -1.98
CA ALA A 67 7.05 20.53 -1.46
C ALA A 67 8.17 21.43 -0.91
N GLY A 68 8.21 22.70 -1.33
CA GLY A 68 9.18 23.68 -0.85
C GLY A 68 10.61 23.52 -1.42
N GLY A 69 10.75 22.94 -2.62
CA GLY A 69 12.04 22.75 -3.29
C GLY A 69 12.85 21.57 -2.77
N ALA A 70 12.17 20.60 -2.14
CA ALA A 70 12.81 19.38 -1.68
C ALA A 70 13.28 18.53 -2.88
N THR A 71 14.41 17.85 -2.75
CA THR A 71 14.92 16.94 -3.78
C THR A 71 15.07 15.54 -3.22
N TYR A 72 14.72 14.55 -4.04
CA TYR A 72 14.88 13.14 -3.70
C TYR A 72 15.50 12.41 -4.88
N THR A 73 16.74 11.95 -4.70
CA THR A 73 17.50 11.25 -5.73
C THR A 73 17.89 9.86 -5.26
N ARG A 74 17.97 8.94 -6.21
CA ARG A 74 18.46 7.58 -6.02
C ARG A 74 19.42 7.25 -7.14
N ARG A 75 20.53 6.62 -6.82
CA ARG A 75 21.47 6.03 -7.78
C ARG A 75 21.83 4.61 -7.38
N LEU A 76 22.02 3.72 -8.34
CA LEU A 76 22.60 2.41 -8.10
C LEU A 76 24.13 2.54 -7.97
N SER A 77 24.70 2.09 -6.86
CA SER A 77 26.16 2.07 -6.65
C SER A 77 26.81 0.91 -7.40
N HIS A 78 28.13 0.98 -7.58
CA HIS A 78 28.91 -0.15 -8.10
C HIS A 78 28.82 -1.41 -7.23
N GLU A 79 28.53 -1.24 -5.93
CA GLU A 79 28.30 -2.35 -4.98
C GLU A 79 26.89 -2.94 -5.08
N GLY A 80 26.05 -2.45 -6.01
CA GLY A 80 24.69 -2.96 -6.21
C GLY A 80 23.68 -2.47 -5.16
N HIS A 81 23.99 -1.42 -4.41
CA HIS A 81 23.06 -0.80 -3.47
C HIS A 81 22.44 0.47 -4.05
N TYR A 82 21.19 0.77 -3.70
CA TYR A 82 20.65 2.10 -3.96
C TYR A 82 21.21 3.07 -2.93
N GLU A 83 21.86 4.12 -3.41
CA GLU A 83 22.21 5.28 -2.60
C GLU A 83 21.15 6.36 -2.80
N VAL A 84 20.46 6.67 -1.71
CA VAL A 84 19.40 7.66 -1.68
C VAL A 84 19.91 8.92 -1.01
N GLN A 85 19.61 10.07 -1.60
CA GLN A 85 19.84 11.37 -1.03
C GLN A 85 18.53 12.18 -1.04
N ALA A 86 18.16 12.72 0.11
CA ALA A 86 17.00 13.58 0.28
C ALA A 86 17.44 14.92 0.87
N ASN A 87 17.09 16.01 0.20
CA ASN A 87 17.25 17.36 0.73
C ASN A 87 15.85 17.96 0.93
N PHE A 88 15.56 18.43 2.14
CA PHE A 88 14.23 18.90 2.53
C PHE A 88 14.37 19.95 3.64
N ARG A 89 13.26 20.48 4.14
CA ARG A 89 13.26 21.43 5.25
C ARG A 89 12.61 20.82 6.48
N SER A 90 13.11 21.16 7.65
CA SER A 90 12.42 20.92 8.92
C SER A 90 11.13 21.74 9.00
N PHE A 91 10.29 21.48 10.01
CA PHE A 91 9.12 22.32 10.27
C PHE A 91 9.45 23.72 10.81
N SER A 92 10.71 24.01 11.19
CA SER A 92 11.22 25.35 11.47
C SER A 92 11.75 26.06 10.21
N GLY A 93 11.84 25.35 9.08
CA GLY A 93 12.36 25.88 7.82
C GLY A 93 13.85 25.63 7.59
N ASP A 94 14.54 25.00 8.54
CA ASP A 94 15.97 24.69 8.44
C ASP A 94 16.23 23.66 7.33
N PRO A 95 17.24 23.85 6.46
CA PRO A 95 17.59 22.86 5.46
C PRO A 95 18.18 21.60 6.12
N LEU A 96 17.70 20.44 5.70
CA LEU A 96 18.17 19.12 6.14
C LEU A 96 18.59 18.31 4.92
N SER A 97 19.68 17.56 5.06
CA SER A 97 20.15 16.59 4.07
C SER A 97 20.29 15.24 4.73
N LEU A 98 19.76 14.20 4.10
CA LEU A 98 19.82 12.83 4.59
C LEU A 98 20.28 11.91 3.47
N ALA A 99 21.31 11.11 3.74
CA ALA A 99 21.81 10.09 2.85
C ALA A 99 21.78 8.71 3.53
N PHE A 100 21.28 7.71 2.80
CA PHE A 100 21.20 6.33 3.28
C PHE A 100 21.27 5.33 2.11
N ARG A 101 21.60 4.08 2.44
CA ARG A 101 21.65 2.97 1.48
C ARG A 101 20.44 2.07 1.62
N LEU A 102 19.91 1.58 0.51
CA LEU A 102 18.86 0.56 0.46
C LEU A 102 19.34 -0.63 -0.37
N SER A 103 18.95 -1.83 0.06
CA SER A 103 19.10 -3.03 -0.77
C SER A 103 17.99 -3.06 -1.84
N PRO A 104 18.31 -3.23 -3.13
CA PRO A 104 17.30 -3.46 -4.17
C PRO A 104 16.44 -4.70 -3.89
N GLU A 105 17.03 -5.75 -3.32
CA GLU A 105 16.33 -6.96 -2.92
C GLU A 105 15.26 -6.66 -1.86
N SER A 106 15.60 -5.85 -0.85
CA SER A 106 14.64 -5.46 0.19
C SER A 106 13.40 -4.78 -0.39
N SER A 107 13.57 -3.98 -1.44
CA SER A 107 12.49 -3.35 -2.17
C SER A 107 11.67 -4.34 -2.99
N ARG A 108 12.34 -5.18 -3.81
CA ARG A 108 11.67 -6.19 -4.64
C ARG A 108 10.87 -7.19 -3.80
N GLU A 109 11.46 -7.74 -2.75
CA GLU A 109 10.79 -8.65 -1.83
C GLU A 109 9.58 -7.99 -1.15
N SER A 110 9.69 -6.72 -0.74
CA SER A 110 8.55 -6.02 -0.14
C SER A 110 7.34 -5.95 -1.07
N VAL A 111 7.58 -5.84 -2.38
CA VAL A 111 6.51 -5.93 -3.40
C VAL A 111 6.04 -7.37 -3.57
N GLN A 112 6.93 -8.35 -3.63
CA GLN A 112 6.55 -9.76 -3.82
C GLN A 112 5.71 -10.33 -2.67
N GLU A 113 5.96 -9.89 -1.44
CA GLU A 113 5.20 -10.29 -0.25
C GLU A 113 3.86 -9.56 -0.11
N PHE A 114 3.56 -8.57 -0.98
CA PHE A 114 2.41 -7.68 -0.87
C PHE A 114 1.50 -7.73 -2.10
N GLY A 115 0.21 -7.46 -1.93
CA GLY A 115 -0.72 -7.34 -3.04
C GLY A 115 -1.09 -8.70 -3.65
N VAL A 116 -1.72 -8.67 -4.83
CA VAL A 116 -2.29 -9.87 -5.45
C VAL A 116 -1.53 -10.26 -6.71
N SER A 117 -1.09 -11.52 -6.80
CA SER A 117 -0.62 -12.14 -8.03
C SER A 117 -1.75 -12.92 -8.68
N VAL A 118 -1.94 -12.72 -9.98
CA VAL A 118 -2.91 -13.50 -10.77
C VAL A 118 -2.50 -14.98 -10.80
N GLN A 119 -1.21 -15.25 -10.95
CA GLN A 119 -0.69 -16.62 -11.03
C GLN A 119 -0.90 -17.38 -9.73
N GLU A 120 -0.70 -16.74 -8.58
CA GLU A 120 -0.92 -17.36 -7.26
C GLU A 120 -2.41 -17.64 -7.01
N LEU A 121 -3.29 -16.73 -7.40
CA LEU A 121 -4.74 -16.94 -7.28
C LEU A 121 -5.25 -18.04 -8.22
N ASP A 122 -4.74 -18.10 -9.45
CA ASP A 122 -5.07 -19.18 -10.38
C ASP A 122 -4.59 -20.54 -9.83
N ALA A 123 -3.38 -20.60 -9.29
CA ALA A 123 -2.86 -21.80 -8.63
C ALA A 123 -3.72 -22.22 -7.43
N LEU A 124 -4.21 -21.25 -6.63
CA LEU A 124 -5.10 -21.51 -5.51
C LEU A 124 -6.45 -22.11 -5.97
N MET A 125 -7.00 -21.57 -7.06
CA MET A 125 -8.24 -22.07 -7.65
C MET A 125 -8.06 -23.48 -8.22
N GLU A 126 -6.98 -23.75 -8.93
CA GLU A 126 -6.69 -25.09 -9.47
C GLU A 126 -6.44 -26.11 -8.34
N ALA A 127 -5.72 -25.72 -7.29
CA ALA A 127 -5.54 -26.56 -6.10
C ALA A 127 -6.86 -26.87 -5.37
N CYS A 128 -7.80 -25.92 -5.34
CA CYS A 128 -9.15 -26.19 -4.88
C CYS A 128 -9.87 -27.19 -5.78
N ARG A 129 -9.89 -26.97 -7.10
CA ARG A 129 -10.57 -27.87 -8.07
C ARG A 129 -10.05 -29.30 -8.04
N ALA A 130 -8.76 -29.49 -7.76
CA ALA A 130 -8.15 -30.82 -7.66
C ALA A 130 -8.62 -31.62 -6.43
N ARG A 131 -9.11 -30.95 -5.37
CA ARG A 131 -9.60 -31.60 -4.15
C ARG A 131 -11.09 -31.91 -4.30
N LYS A 132 -11.46 -33.19 -4.13
CA LYS A 132 -12.87 -33.65 -4.21
C LYS A 132 -13.81 -32.97 -3.21
N SER A 133 -13.28 -32.46 -2.09
CA SER A 133 -14.05 -31.81 -1.03
C SER A 133 -14.12 -30.28 -1.16
N CYS A 134 -13.41 -29.66 -2.11
CA CYS A 134 -13.35 -28.20 -2.15
C CYS A 134 -14.66 -27.62 -2.67
N ASP A 135 -15.39 -26.99 -1.77
CA ASP A 135 -16.56 -26.17 -2.07
C ASP A 135 -16.21 -24.68 -2.08
N GLN A 136 -17.23 -23.84 -2.31
CA GLN A 136 -17.07 -22.39 -2.34
C GLN A 136 -16.62 -21.83 -0.99
N GLU A 137 -17.01 -22.45 0.13
CA GLU A 137 -16.64 -21.98 1.46
C GLU A 137 -15.15 -22.26 1.73
N GLU A 138 -14.67 -23.46 1.37
CA GLU A 138 -13.27 -23.81 1.45
C GLU A 138 -12.40 -22.89 0.58
N PHE A 139 -12.81 -22.63 -0.66
CA PHE A 139 -12.12 -21.69 -1.54
C PHE A 139 -12.10 -20.26 -0.98
N ASN A 140 -13.21 -19.80 -0.39
CA ASN A 140 -13.28 -18.49 0.25
C ASN A 140 -12.33 -18.40 1.46
N ARG A 141 -12.24 -19.45 2.29
CA ARG A 141 -11.30 -19.51 3.41
C ARG A 141 -9.85 -19.47 2.94
N ASP A 142 -9.52 -20.24 1.91
CA ASP A 142 -8.19 -20.29 1.33
C ASP A 142 -7.78 -18.95 0.71
N THR A 143 -8.69 -18.31 -0.04
CA THR A 143 -8.45 -16.99 -0.64
C THR A 143 -8.34 -15.89 0.42
N THR A 144 -9.14 -15.98 1.49
CA THR A 144 -9.04 -15.05 2.63
C THR A 144 -7.74 -15.23 3.40
N ARG A 145 -7.22 -16.47 3.51
CA ARG A 145 -5.88 -16.73 4.05
C ARG A 145 -4.81 -16.11 3.16
N TYR A 146 -4.88 -16.34 1.84
CA TYR A 146 -3.99 -15.72 0.86
C TYR A 146 -3.94 -14.18 1.01
N TYR A 147 -5.10 -13.50 1.07
CA TYR A 147 -5.12 -12.05 1.25
C TYR A 147 -4.41 -11.61 2.54
N ARG A 148 -4.66 -12.28 3.67
CA ARG A 148 -3.97 -11.98 4.94
C ARG A 148 -2.47 -12.23 4.86
N GLU A 149 -2.06 -13.30 4.20
CA GLU A 149 -0.66 -13.64 3.96
C GLU A 149 0.04 -12.60 3.07
N HIS A 150 -0.69 -11.84 2.26
CA HIS A 150 -0.17 -10.74 1.43
C HIS A 150 -0.51 -9.34 1.97
N ALA A 151 -0.76 -9.23 3.28
CA ALA A 151 -1.05 -7.98 3.98
C ALA A 151 -2.25 -7.21 3.38
N LEU A 152 -3.28 -7.96 3.00
CA LEU A 152 -4.57 -7.47 2.55
C LEU A 152 -5.67 -8.02 3.46
N GLN A 153 -6.80 -7.33 3.46
CA GLN A 153 -7.97 -7.76 4.20
C GLN A 153 -9.25 -7.43 3.44
N LEU A 154 -10.23 -8.32 3.57
CA LEU A 154 -11.57 -8.05 3.09
C LEU A 154 -12.30 -7.17 4.10
N SER A 155 -12.82 -6.05 3.62
CA SER A 155 -13.63 -5.11 4.39
C SER A 155 -15.07 -5.19 3.92
N GLN A 156 -16.01 -5.39 4.84
CA GLN A 156 -17.42 -5.09 4.60
C GLN A 156 -17.76 -3.81 5.36
N GLU A 157 -17.81 -2.69 4.65
CA GLU A 157 -18.11 -1.39 5.26
C GLU A 157 -19.58 -1.27 5.69
N GLN A 158 -20.49 -2.01 5.04
CA GLN A 158 -21.90 -2.12 5.41
C GLN A 158 -22.44 -3.53 5.17
N ALA A 159 -23.36 -3.98 6.03
CA ALA A 159 -24.05 -5.26 5.87
C ALA A 159 -24.78 -5.34 4.52
N GLY A 160 -24.56 -6.41 3.76
CA GLY A 160 -25.16 -6.61 2.44
C GLY A 160 -24.39 -6.00 1.27
N GLN A 161 -23.27 -5.29 1.51
CA GLN A 161 -22.38 -4.86 0.43
C GLN A 161 -21.34 -5.94 0.07
N THR A 162 -20.93 -5.96 -1.19
CA THR A 162 -19.82 -6.80 -1.66
C THR A 162 -18.54 -6.42 -0.89
N PRO A 163 -17.84 -7.40 -0.28
CA PRO A 163 -16.58 -7.14 0.39
C PRO A 163 -15.58 -6.46 -0.55
N ARG A 164 -14.87 -5.45 -0.05
CA ARG A 164 -13.79 -4.79 -0.77
C ARG A 164 -12.45 -5.22 -0.21
N LEU A 165 -11.51 -5.51 -1.10
CA LEU A 165 -10.14 -5.78 -0.72
C LEU A 165 -9.44 -4.45 -0.39
N ARG A 166 -8.81 -4.37 0.77
CA ARG A 166 -8.03 -3.20 1.21
C ARG A 166 -6.67 -3.63 1.74
N VAL A 167 -5.76 -2.67 1.80
CA VAL A 167 -4.44 -2.85 2.42
C VAL A 167 -4.60 -3.02 3.94
N ASP A 168 -3.87 -3.98 4.51
CA ASP A 168 -3.64 -4.09 5.94
C ASP A 168 -2.38 -3.31 6.30
N VAL A 169 -2.54 -2.00 6.50
CA VAL A 169 -1.43 -1.09 6.74
C VAL A 169 -0.61 -1.49 7.98
N PRO A 170 -1.22 -1.82 9.15
CA PRO A 170 -0.45 -2.36 10.28
C PRO A 170 0.43 -3.56 9.94
N ARG A 171 -0.11 -4.54 9.21
CA ARG A 171 0.66 -5.73 8.79
C ARG A 171 1.81 -5.39 7.85
N VAL A 172 1.60 -4.44 6.93
CA VAL A 172 2.67 -3.93 6.07
C VAL A 172 3.77 -3.25 6.90
N VAL A 173 3.40 -2.40 7.85
CA VAL A 173 4.35 -1.71 8.75
C VAL A 173 5.18 -2.72 9.53
N GLU A 174 4.54 -3.70 10.16
CA GLU A 174 5.16 -4.77 10.94
C GLU A 174 6.24 -5.50 10.12
N ARG A 175 5.89 -5.96 8.91
CA ARG A 175 6.79 -6.71 8.03
C ARG A 175 8.00 -5.91 7.56
N ASN A 176 7.82 -4.60 7.39
CA ASN A 176 8.82 -3.75 6.77
C ASN A 176 9.64 -2.92 7.78
N ARG A 177 9.33 -2.99 9.08
CA ARG A 177 10.06 -2.25 10.14
C ARG A 177 11.57 -2.51 10.07
N ALA A 178 12.00 -3.76 9.91
CA ALA A 178 13.43 -4.08 9.84
C ALA A 178 14.09 -3.53 8.55
N ARG A 179 13.35 -3.52 7.44
CA ARG A 179 13.82 -3.12 6.11
C ARG A 179 14.09 -1.61 6.00
N VAL A 180 13.52 -0.79 6.89
CA VAL A 180 13.74 0.68 6.97
C VAL A 180 14.77 1.12 8.01
N LYS A 181 15.50 0.19 8.64
CA LYS A 181 16.58 0.53 9.59
C LYS A 181 17.63 1.51 9.04
N PRO A 182 18.07 1.43 7.76
CA PRO A 182 19.08 2.35 7.25
C PRO A 182 18.68 3.82 7.30
N VAL A 183 17.42 4.16 6.97
CA VAL A 183 16.95 5.56 7.05
C VAL A 183 16.84 6.02 8.51
N ALA A 184 16.40 5.14 9.42
CA ALA A 184 16.38 5.44 10.85
C ALA A 184 17.79 5.64 11.43
N ALA A 185 18.78 4.87 10.99
CA ALA A 185 20.18 5.05 11.36
C ALA A 185 20.75 6.38 10.85
N ALA A 186 20.40 6.77 9.61
CA ALA A 186 20.80 8.07 9.07
C ALA A 186 20.18 9.24 9.87
N LEU A 187 18.91 9.13 10.28
CA LEU A 187 18.24 10.15 11.10
C LEU A 187 18.88 10.28 12.49
N ARG A 188 19.25 9.16 13.13
CA ARG A 188 20.00 9.17 14.40
C ARG A 188 21.35 9.86 14.27
N ARG A 189 22.09 9.57 13.20
CA ARG A 189 23.38 10.20 12.92
C ARG A 189 23.21 11.71 12.73
N LEU A 190 22.25 12.13 11.92
CA LEU A 190 21.94 13.54 11.69
C LEU A 190 21.58 14.27 13.00
N ALA A 191 20.76 13.64 13.85
CA ALA A 191 20.40 14.21 15.15
C ALA A 191 21.64 14.34 16.07
N ALA A 192 22.48 13.31 16.13
CA ALA A 192 23.70 13.33 16.95
C ALA A 192 24.70 14.41 16.49
N GLU A 193 24.92 14.54 15.18
CA GLU A 193 25.78 15.57 14.58
C GLU A 193 25.30 16.99 14.90
N GLN A 194 23.99 17.19 15.04
CA GLN A 194 23.40 18.49 15.37
C GLN A 194 23.12 18.70 16.87
N GLY A 195 23.47 17.74 17.73
CA GLY A 195 23.15 17.81 19.17
C GLY A 195 21.65 17.86 19.46
N ARG A 196 20.83 17.18 18.65
CA ARG A 196 19.37 17.18 18.71
C ARG A 196 18.83 15.95 19.44
N ASP A 197 17.64 16.08 20.01
CA ASP A 197 16.99 15.05 20.81
C ASP A 197 16.08 14.11 19.98
N THR A 198 15.39 13.20 20.68
CA THR A 198 14.50 12.22 20.03
C THR A 198 13.26 12.87 19.42
N GLU A 199 12.71 13.93 20.04
CA GLU A 199 11.54 14.63 19.49
C GLU A 199 11.91 15.33 18.18
N TRP A 200 13.04 16.03 18.13
CA TRP A 200 13.54 16.63 16.90
C TRP A 200 13.80 15.58 15.82
N MET A 201 14.41 14.44 16.18
CA MET A 201 14.67 13.35 15.25
C MET A 201 13.36 12.77 14.67
N MET A 202 12.32 12.63 15.50
CA MET A 202 10.99 12.22 15.05
C MET A 202 10.36 13.26 14.12
N GLU A 203 10.45 14.55 14.44
CA GLU A 203 9.97 15.63 13.57
C GLU A 203 10.72 15.68 12.24
N ALA A 204 12.04 15.43 12.22
CA ALA A 204 12.83 15.33 11.00
C ALA A 204 12.38 14.13 10.13
N ALA A 205 12.05 12.99 10.75
CA ALA A 205 11.47 11.84 10.04
C ALA A 205 10.11 12.19 9.41
N MET A 206 9.26 12.91 10.14
CA MET A 206 7.97 13.38 9.63
C MET A 206 8.14 14.34 8.46
N ALA A 207 9.06 15.31 8.57
CA ALA A 207 9.35 16.26 7.50
C ALA A 207 9.91 15.57 6.24
N LEU A 208 10.82 14.60 6.40
CA LEU A 208 11.34 13.79 5.30
C LEU A 208 10.20 13.13 4.50
N VAL A 209 9.27 12.46 5.18
CA VAL A 209 8.20 11.73 4.51
C VAL A 209 7.15 12.69 3.94
N GLN A 210 6.81 13.74 4.67
CA GLN A 210 5.75 14.67 4.30
C GLN A 210 6.13 15.55 3.11
N SER A 211 7.29 16.20 3.17
CA SER A 211 7.75 17.15 2.15
C SER A 211 8.96 16.69 1.36
N GLY A 212 9.84 15.88 1.96
CA GLY A 212 11.04 15.36 1.28
C GLY A 212 10.73 14.34 0.18
N MET A 213 9.62 13.63 0.28
CA MET A 213 9.11 12.72 -0.75
C MET A 213 7.96 13.36 -1.53
N VAL A 214 7.84 13.04 -2.82
CA VAL A 214 6.74 13.59 -3.65
C VAL A 214 5.40 12.97 -3.26
N TYR A 215 4.34 13.78 -3.23
CA TYR A 215 2.98 13.27 -3.15
C TYR A 215 2.52 12.81 -4.53
N ARG A 216 2.29 11.51 -4.69
CA ARG A 216 1.83 10.91 -5.94
C ARG A 216 1.25 9.54 -5.65
N GLN A 217 0.10 9.22 -6.24
CA GLN A 217 -0.50 7.89 -6.12
C GLN A 217 0.40 6.84 -6.79
N PRO A 218 0.77 5.76 -6.08
CA PRO A 218 1.43 4.60 -6.67
C PRO A 218 0.63 3.98 -7.83
N ALA A 219 1.32 3.29 -8.73
CA ALA A 219 0.66 2.52 -9.78
C ALA A 219 -0.24 1.42 -9.20
N THR A 220 -1.23 0.97 -9.96
CA THR A 220 -2.08 -0.17 -9.54
C THR A 220 -1.32 -1.50 -9.59
N TRP A 221 -0.28 -1.58 -10.42
CA TRP A 221 0.53 -2.78 -10.64
C TRP A 221 2.02 -2.47 -10.46
N ASP A 222 2.74 -3.38 -9.84
CA ASP A 222 4.20 -3.34 -9.71
C ASP A 222 4.74 -4.77 -9.49
N GLY A 223 5.89 -5.08 -10.07
CA GLY A 223 6.56 -6.39 -9.88
C GLY A 223 5.69 -7.61 -10.23
N GLY A 224 4.76 -7.48 -11.19
CA GLY A 224 3.82 -8.55 -11.57
C GLY A 224 2.62 -8.71 -10.64
N ARG A 225 2.42 -7.80 -9.68
CA ARG A 225 1.38 -7.87 -8.66
C ARG A 225 0.48 -6.64 -8.68
N LYS A 226 -0.79 -6.83 -8.34
CA LYS A 226 -1.74 -5.75 -8.10
C LYS A 226 -1.52 -5.21 -6.68
N ILE A 227 -0.90 -4.04 -6.59
CA ILE A 227 -0.50 -3.38 -5.34
C ILE A 227 -1.54 -2.37 -4.83
N LEU A 228 -2.69 -2.29 -5.48
CA LEU A 228 -3.85 -1.48 -5.04
C LEU A 228 -3.54 0.02 -4.86
N GLY A 229 -2.57 0.55 -5.61
CA GLY A 229 -2.17 1.95 -5.49
C GLY A 229 -1.41 2.27 -4.20
N PHE A 230 -0.72 1.29 -3.62
CA PHE A 230 0.04 1.45 -2.38
C PHE A 230 1.46 0.90 -2.54
N TYR A 231 2.49 1.62 -2.06
CA TYR A 231 3.84 1.07 -1.97
C TYR A 231 4.19 0.62 -0.54
N PRO A 232 4.69 -0.61 -0.36
CA PRO A 232 5.35 -1.01 0.88
C PRO A 232 6.54 -0.08 1.21
N PRO A 233 6.89 0.12 2.50
CA PRO A 233 7.89 1.11 2.92
C PRO A 233 9.23 1.07 2.18
N PRO A 234 9.87 -0.08 1.91
CA PRO A 234 11.14 -0.13 1.19
C PRO A 234 10.97 0.33 -0.26
N ARG A 235 9.87 -0.09 -0.92
CA ARG A 235 9.52 0.36 -2.27
C ARG A 235 9.23 1.86 -2.32
N ALA A 236 8.55 2.40 -1.30
CA ALA A 236 8.30 3.84 -1.20
C ALA A 236 9.59 4.65 -1.09
N LEU A 237 10.55 4.19 -0.27
CA LEU A 237 11.88 4.82 -0.19
C LEU A 237 12.67 4.68 -1.49
N GLU A 238 12.56 3.55 -2.18
CA GLU A 238 13.21 3.36 -3.48
C GLU A 238 12.62 4.28 -4.56
N ARG A 239 11.29 4.48 -4.56
CA ARG A 239 10.59 5.31 -5.53
C ARG A 239 10.58 6.80 -5.18
N GLY A 240 10.81 7.17 -3.92
CA GLY A 240 10.84 8.56 -3.46
C GLY A 240 9.50 9.29 -3.49
N TYR A 241 8.39 8.56 -3.63
CA TYR A 241 7.04 9.13 -3.63
C TYR A 241 6.00 8.16 -3.09
N GLY A 242 4.84 8.70 -2.73
CA GLY A 242 3.67 7.96 -2.29
C GLY A 242 2.49 8.87 -1.99
N ASP A 243 1.32 8.29 -1.82
CA ASP A 243 0.11 8.96 -1.33
C ASP A 243 0.00 8.88 0.21
N CYS A 244 -1.15 9.30 0.76
CA CYS A 244 -1.36 9.36 2.22
C CYS A 244 -1.22 8.00 2.91
N ASP A 245 -1.70 6.92 2.31
CA ASP A 245 -1.59 5.56 2.85
C ASP A 245 -0.13 5.10 2.86
N THR A 246 0.53 5.19 1.70
CA THR A 246 1.94 4.80 1.51
C THR A 246 2.86 5.56 2.45
N LYS A 247 2.71 6.88 2.52
CA LYS A 247 3.54 7.74 3.35
C LYS A 247 3.30 7.51 4.84
N SER A 248 2.05 7.28 5.25
CA SER A 248 1.74 6.93 6.64
C SER A 248 2.36 5.60 7.04
N ALA A 249 2.28 4.58 6.19
CA ALA A 249 2.92 3.29 6.44
C ALA A 249 4.44 3.42 6.57
N LEU A 250 5.07 4.17 5.66
CA LEU A 250 6.51 4.42 5.71
C LEU A 250 6.90 5.16 6.99
N LEU A 251 6.22 6.26 7.31
CA LEU A 251 6.51 7.04 8.51
C LEU A 251 6.35 6.20 9.77
N ALA A 252 5.30 5.39 9.87
CA ALA A 252 5.11 4.50 11.02
C ALA A 252 6.26 3.50 11.17
N ALA A 253 6.69 2.86 10.09
CA ALA A 253 7.81 1.92 10.09
C ALA A 253 9.13 2.59 10.54
N ILE A 254 9.37 3.84 10.12
CA ILE A 254 10.53 4.63 10.56
C ILE A 254 10.41 4.97 12.04
N LEU A 255 9.28 5.52 12.49
CA LEU A 255 9.08 5.96 13.87
C LEU A 255 9.19 4.80 14.88
N GLN A 256 8.73 3.60 14.53
CA GLN A 256 8.92 2.39 15.32
C GLN A 256 10.39 1.97 15.45
N ASN A 257 11.27 2.39 14.54
CA ASN A 257 12.70 2.21 14.74
C ASN A 257 13.28 3.29 15.64
N LEU A 258 12.77 4.53 15.58
CA LEU A 258 13.31 5.67 16.31
C LEU A 258 12.88 5.73 17.78
N SER A 259 11.70 5.21 18.11
CA SER A 259 11.14 5.24 19.46
C SER A 259 10.27 4.00 19.74
N ASN A 260 9.98 3.76 21.02
CA ASN A 260 8.99 2.75 21.45
C ASN A 260 7.58 3.35 21.58
N THR A 261 7.35 4.54 21.04
CA THR A 261 6.06 5.23 21.13
C THR A 261 5.02 4.45 20.33
N GLN A 262 3.87 4.18 20.97
CA GLN A 262 2.77 3.49 20.31
C GLN A 262 2.19 4.34 19.18
N LEU A 263 1.92 3.70 18.05
CA LEU A 263 1.36 4.33 16.87
C LEU A 263 0.00 3.71 16.54
N VAL A 264 -0.87 4.53 15.95
CA VAL A 264 -2.10 4.08 15.31
C VAL A 264 -2.21 4.69 13.93
N GLY A 265 -2.75 3.94 12.99
CA GLY A 265 -3.34 4.50 11.77
C GLY A 265 -4.71 5.07 12.08
N VAL A 266 -5.04 6.19 11.46
CA VAL A 266 -6.34 6.83 11.58
C VAL A 266 -6.86 7.07 10.19
N HIS A 267 -7.91 6.33 9.84
CA HIS A 267 -8.62 6.49 8.59
C HIS A 267 -9.85 7.36 8.82
N VAL A 268 -9.94 8.42 8.03
CA VAL A 268 -11.12 9.27 7.87
C VAL A 268 -11.56 9.20 6.40
N PRO A 269 -12.76 9.67 6.01
CA PRO A 269 -13.19 9.58 4.63
C PRO A 269 -12.16 10.13 3.63
N LYS A 270 -11.73 9.27 2.70
CA LYS A 270 -10.75 9.56 1.62
C LYS A 270 -9.34 9.94 2.09
N HIS A 271 -8.99 9.68 3.36
CA HIS A 271 -7.71 10.12 3.89
C HIS A 271 -7.20 9.21 5.02
N TYR A 272 -5.88 9.05 5.08
CA TYR A 272 -5.21 8.24 6.08
C TYR A 272 -4.04 9.00 6.69
N LEU A 273 -3.98 9.01 8.01
CA LEU A 273 -2.97 9.70 8.78
C LEU A 273 -2.52 8.84 9.96
N LEU A 274 -1.50 9.31 10.68
CA LEU A 274 -0.99 8.61 11.87
C LEU A 274 -1.44 9.30 13.16
N GLY A 275 -1.49 8.53 14.24
CA GLY A 275 -1.58 9.01 15.61
C GLY A 275 -0.38 8.53 16.42
N ILE A 276 0.26 9.43 17.17
CA ILE A 276 1.41 9.15 18.02
C ILE A 276 0.98 9.25 19.48
N ALA A 277 1.19 8.19 20.27
CA ALA A 277 0.82 8.16 21.67
C ALA A 277 1.67 9.15 22.50
N ARG A 278 1.08 10.29 22.84
CA ARG A 278 1.70 11.31 23.71
C ARG A 278 0.65 12.26 24.26
N THR A 279 1.02 13.01 25.30
CA THR A 279 0.17 14.08 25.84
C THR A 279 0.01 15.20 24.80
N PRO A 280 -1.21 15.55 24.39
CA PRO A 280 -1.44 16.62 23.42
C PRO A 280 -1.16 17.99 24.07
N ARG A 281 -0.61 18.92 23.28
CA ARG A 281 -0.61 20.35 23.64
C ARG A 281 -1.98 20.97 23.34
N SER A 282 -2.27 22.13 23.93
CA SER A 282 -3.59 22.78 23.85
C SER A 282 -4.06 23.09 22.42
N ASP A 283 -3.14 23.22 21.48
CA ASP A 283 -3.38 23.53 20.06
C ASP A 283 -3.28 22.31 19.13
N GLN A 284 -3.07 21.10 19.68
CA GLN A 284 -2.85 19.90 18.88
C GLN A 284 -4.12 19.08 18.72
N ALA A 285 -4.47 18.74 17.47
CA ALA A 285 -5.47 17.74 17.18
C ALA A 285 -4.99 16.35 17.62
N TYR A 286 -5.88 15.63 18.31
CA TYR A 286 -5.65 14.28 18.81
C TYR A 286 -6.94 13.46 18.79
N ILE A 287 -6.80 12.15 18.89
CA ILE A 287 -7.92 11.23 19.18
C ILE A 287 -7.65 10.48 20.49
N ILE A 288 -8.71 10.02 21.14
CA ILE A 288 -8.62 9.04 22.23
C ILE A 288 -8.92 7.66 21.67
N HIS A 289 -7.99 6.73 21.84
CA HIS A 289 -8.19 5.32 21.54
C HIS A 289 -7.85 4.48 22.76
N ARG A 290 -8.82 3.66 23.23
CA ARG A 290 -8.67 2.82 24.43
C ARG A 290 -8.14 3.60 25.66
N GLY A 291 -8.69 4.79 25.88
CA GLY A 291 -8.33 5.66 27.02
C GLY A 291 -6.97 6.36 26.90
N ARG A 292 -6.26 6.25 25.78
CA ARG A 292 -4.96 6.90 25.54
C ARG A 292 -5.06 7.97 24.45
N PRO A 293 -4.45 9.15 24.64
CA PRO A 293 -4.38 10.17 23.60
C PRO A 293 -3.33 9.84 22.55
N PHE A 294 -3.68 10.11 21.29
CA PHE A 294 -2.79 10.01 20.13
C PHE A 294 -2.83 11.33 19.35
N VAL A 295 -1.71 12.05 19.35
CA VAL A 295 -1.55 13.30 18.57
C VAL A 295 -1.48 12.95 17.09
N LEU A 296 -2.30 13.61 16.28
CA LEU A 296 -2.45 13.32 14.87
C LEU A 296 -1.28 13.88 14.04
N VAL A 297 -0.85 13.14 13.03
CA VAL A 297 0.25 13.51 12.14
C VAL A 297 -0.16 13.24 10.70
N GLU A 298 -0.20 14.31 9.91
CA GLU A 298 -0.39 14.26 8.47
C GLU A 298 0.92 13.81 7.81
N ALA A 299 0.97 12.57 7.31
CA ALA A 299 2.16 12.05 6.64
C ALA A 299 2.30 12.54 5.19
N ALA A 300 1.24 13.13 4.63
CA ALA A 300 1.19 13.64 3.27
C ALA A 300 0.91 15.15 3.23
N GLY A 301 1.69 15.87 2.42
CA GLY A 301 1.48 17.29 2.06
C GLY A 301 0.33 17.47 1.06
N PRO A 302 -0.04 18.73 0.74
CA PRO A 302 0.94 19.60 0.06
C PRO A 302 1.65 20.62 0.95
N ALA A 303 1.08 20.98 2.10
CA ALA A 303 1.68 21.95 3.02
C ALA A 303 2.34 21.25 4.22
N PRO A 304 3.54 21.71 4.67
CA PRO A 304 4.17 21.21 5.87
C PRO A 304 3.31 21.49 7.11
N ARG A 305 2.89 20.44 7.80
CA ARG A 305 2.09 20.47 9.03
C ARG A 305 2.83 19.77 10.15
N ARG A 306 2.98 20.46 11.27
CA ARG A 306 3.56 19.92 12.51
C ARG A 306 2.63 18.88 13.14
N PRO A 307 3.13 18.04 14.07
CA PRO A 307 2.26 17.18 14.87
C PRO A 307 1.10 17.96 15.49
N GLY A 308 -0.11 17.43 15.39
CA GLY A 308 -1.35 18.03 15.86
C GLY A 308 -1.95 19.07 14.90
N GLN A 309 -1.25 19.49 13.85
CA GLN A 309 -1.83 20.32 12.79
C GLN A 309 -2.40 19.41 11.71
N VAL A 310 -3.71 19.43 11.54
CA VAL A 310 -4.42 18.61 10.56
C VAL A 310 -5.08 19.48 9.49
N SER A 311 -5.44 18.89 8.36
CA SER A 311 -6.22 19.62 7.35
C SER A 311 -7.63 19.96 7.85
N GLU A 312 -8.27 20.98 7.27
CA GLU A 312 -9.66 21.33 7.59
C GLU A 312 -10.63 20.15 7.33
N ALA A 313 -10.36 19.39 6.26
CA ALA A 313 -11.13 18.19 5.94
C ALA A 313 -10.98 17.11 7.04
N THR A 314 -9.76 16.89 7.52
CA THR A 314 -9.48 15.98 8.64
C THR A 314 -10.19 16.47 9.91
N HIS A 315 -10.06 17.75 10.25
CA HIS A 315 -10.72 18.35 11.40
C HIS A 315 -12.24 18.17 11.34
N THR A 316 -12.85 18.48 10.20
CA THR A 316 -14.30 18.29 9.96
C THR A 316 -14.70 16.83 10.15
N ALA A 317 -13.96 15.88 9.57
CA ALA A 317 -14.26 14.45 9.71
C ALA A 317 -14.21 13.96 11.16
N LEU A 318 -13.26 14.48 11.96
CA LEU A 318 -13.14 14.16 13.39
C LEU A 318 -14.29 14.73 14.21
N VAL A 319 -14.66 16.00 14.00
CA VAL A 319 -15.77 16.66 14.70
C VAL A 319 -17.08 15.95 14.40
N MET A 320 -17.31 15.59 13.13
CA MET A 320 -18.51 14.89 12.70
C MET A 320 -18.52 13.40 13.06
N LYS A 321 -17.41 12.85 13.58
CA LYS A 321 -17.21 11.43 13.89
C LYS A 321 -17.58 10.50 12.72
N GLN A 322 -17.36 10.95 11.49
CA GLN A 322 -17.78 10.22 10.30
C GLN A 322 -16.78 9.11 9.98
N ALA A 323 -17.24 7.85 10.08
CA ALA A 323 -16.52 6.66 9.60
C ALA A 323 -15.05 6.56 10.07
N LEU A 324 -14.77 7.03 11.29
CA LEU A 324 -13.44 6.96 11.89
C LEU A 324 -13.07 5.49 12.13
N ARG A 325 -11.98 5.04 11.51
CA ARG A 325 -11.36 3.73 11.80
C ARG A 325 -9.97 3.96 12.37
N VAL A 326 -9.67 3.25 13.45
CA VAL A 326 -8.35 3.26 14.08
C VAL A 326 -7.70 1.90 13.84
N ASP A 327 -6.51 1.89 13.27
CA ASP A 327 -5.73 0.71 12.90
C ASP A 327 -4.48 0.63 13.80
N PRO A 328 -4.48 -0.14 14.90
CA PRO A 328 -3.35 -0.24 15.83
C PRO A 328 -2.06 -0.74 15.18
N MET A 329 -0.90 -0.14 15.51
CA MET A 329 0.41 -0.48 14.95
C MET A 329 1.47 -0.72 16.05
N PHE A 330 1.14 -1.47 17.09
CA PHE A 330 2.03 -1.76 18.21
C PHE A 330 2.11 -3.25 18.51
#